data_AF-A0A972CMD3-F1
#
_entry.id   AF-A0A972CMD3-F1
#
_cell.length_a   1.000
_cell.length_b   1.000
_cell.length_c   1.000
_cell.angle_alpha   90.00
_cell.angle_beta   90.00
_cell.angle_gamma   90.00
#
_symmetry.space_group_name_H-M   'P 1'
#
loop_
_entity.id
_entity.type
_entity.pdbx_description
1 polymer ?
#
loop_
_entity_poly.entity_id
_entity_poly.type
_entity_poly.pdbx_seq_one_letter_code
_entity_poly.pdbx_strand_id
1 'polypeptide(L)'
;MNWQVFVLTFSTLFIAEMGDKTQLAVFTLVADSKQPFSVFLGASLALAVVTLIGVIFGGIVTKLVPPHYLKISAGILFVGIGLYTLWEAFAGMAG
;
A
#
# COMPACT_ATOMS: atom_id res chain seq x y z
N MET A 1 7.46 19.83 -15.04
CA MET A 1 6.70 18.81 -14.28
C MET A 1 5.55 18.35 -15.15
N ASN A 2 5.42 17.05 -15.43
CA ASN A 2 4.30 16.53 -16.23
C ASN A 2 3.05 16.48 -15.35
N TRP A 3 2.20 17.49 -15.45
CA TRP A 3 1.01 17.64 -14.60
C TRP A 3 0.00 16.50 -14.79
N GLN A 4 -0.04 15.89 -15.99
CA GLN A 4 -0.92 14.77 -16.27
C GLN A 4 -0.51 13.53 -15.46
N VAL A 5 0.79 13.22 -15.44
CA VAL A 5 1.33 12.08 -14.67
C VAL A 5 1.11 12.29 -13.18
N PHE A 6 1.27 13.52 -12.68
CA PHE A 6 1.03 13.86 -11.29
C PHE A 6 -0.43 13.60 -10.88
N VAL A 7 -1.39 14.18 -11.62
CA VAL A 7 -2.82 14.03 -11.30
C VAL A 7 -3.27 12.57 -11.42
N LEU A 8 -2.86 11.86 -12.48
CA LEU A 8 -3.19 10.44 -12.65
C LEU A 8 -2.67 9.59 -11.49
N THR A 9 -1.39 9.74 -11.15
CA THR A 9 -0.77 8.96 -10.07
C THR A 9 -1.42 9.28 -8.73
N PHE A 10 -1.65 10.57 -8.43
CA PHE A 10 -2.32 11.00 -7.22
C PHE A 10 -3.75 10.43 -7.12
N SER A 11 -4.57 10.61 -8.16
CA SER A 11 -5.95 10.13 -8.14
C SER A 11 -6.04 8.60 -8.03
N THR A 12 -5.20 7.85 -8.75
CA THR A 12 -5.17 6.40 -8.66
C THR A 12 -4.78 5.92 -7.28
N LEU A 13 -3.70 6.44 -6.70
CA LEU A 13 -3.26 6.06 -5.35
C LEU A 13 -4.26 6.50 -4.30
N PHE A 14 -4.81 7.71 -4.40
CA PHE A 14 -5.81 8.21 -3.47
C PHE A 14 -7.01 7.26 -3.42
N ILE A 15 -7.60 6.92 -4.58
CA ILE A 15 -8.74 6.00 -4.65
C ILE A 15 -8.36 4.60 -4.16
N ALA A 16 -7.18 4.10 -4.50
CA ALA A 16 -6.73 2.77 -4.10
C ALA A 16 -6.52 2.63 -2.58
N GLU A 17 -6.09 3.70 -1.93
CA GLU A 17 -5.79 3.72 -0.49
C GLU A 17 -6.98 4.20 0.37
N MET A 18 -8.05 4.74 -0.23
CA MET A 18 -9.24 5.20 0.48
C MET A 18 -9.93 4.05 1.23
N GLY A 19 -10.02 4.18 2.56
CA GLY A 19 -10.69 3.20 3.41
C GLY A 19 -9.83 2.01 3.82
N ASP A 20 -8.51 2.06 3.61
CA ASP A 20 -7.62 1.01 4.06
C ASP A 20 -7.51 0.93 5.61
N LYS A 21 -7.12 -0.25 6.10
CA LYS A 21 -6.87 -0.54 7.52
C LYS A 21 -5.87 0.43 8.15
N THR A 22 -4.89 0.92 7.39
CA THR A 22 -3.95 1.93 7.86
C THR A 22 -4.65 3.25 8.25
N GLN A 23 -5.68 3.68 7.51
CA GLN A 23 -6.44 4.88 7.84
C GLN A 23 -7.24 4.71 9.13
N LEU A 24 -7.88 3.56 9.31
CA LEU A 24 -8.57 3.23 10.56
C LEU A 24 -7.63 3.25 11.77
N ALA A 25 -6.43 2.66 11.63
CA ALA A 25 -5.42 2.70 12.69
C ALA A 25 -4.98 4.13 13.03
N VAL A 26 -4.80 5.00 12.01
CA VAL A 26 -4.49 6.42 12.22
C VAL A 26 -5.63 7.13 12.94
N PHE A 27 -6.89 6.88 12.57
CA PHE A 27 -8.05 7.47 13.27
C PHE A 27 -8.13 7.04 14.73
N THR A 28 -7.92 5.76 15.02
CA THR A 28 -7.86 5.25 16.40
C THR A 28 -6.73 5.92 17.18
N LEU A 29 -5.55 6.05 16.59
CA LEU A 29 -4.41 6.68 17.24
C LEU A 29 -4.65 8.17 17.52
N VAL A 30 -5.33 8.89 16.62
CA VAL A 30 -5.77 10.28 16.86
C VAL A 30 -6.80 10.33 18.00
N ALA A 31 -7.76 9.41 18.02
CA ALA A 31 -8.80 9.36 19.05
C ALA A 31 -8.21 9.13 20.45
N ASP A 32 -7.22 8.23 20.58
CA ASP A 32 -6.57 7.91 21.85
C ASP A 32 -5.59 8.99 22.31
N SER A 33 -4.74 9.48 21.40
CA SER A 33 -3.71 10.48 21.74
C SER A 33 -4.25 11.90 21.89
N LYS A 34 -5.41 12.20 21.27
CA LYS A 34 -6.00 13.54 21.15
C LYS A 34 -5.03 14.58 20.53
N GLN A 35 -4.02 14.13 19.79
CA GLN A 35 -2.99 14.96 19.16
C GLN A 35 -3.02 14.80 17.63
N PRO A 36 -4.00 15.39 16.92
CA PRO A 36 -4.19 15.16 15.49
C PRO A 36 -2.99 15.56 14.64
N PHE A 37 -2.32 16.67 14.98
CA PHE A 37 -1.16 17.14 14.22
C PHE A 37 0.07 16.24 14.36
N SER A 38 0.37 15.77 15.57
CA SER A 38 1.50 14.87 15.82
C SER A 38 1.32 13.55 15.08
N VAL A 39 0.11 12.99 15.13
CA VAL A 39 -0.23 11.74 14.44
C VAL A 39 -0.21 11.94 12.92
N PHE A 40 -0.76 13.05 12.42
CA PHE A 40 -0.71 13.37 10.98
C PHE A 40 0.72 13.46 10.46
N LEU A 41 1.61 14.18 11.15
CA LEU A 41 3.01 14.30 10.75
C LEU A 41 3.74 12.96 10.82
N GLY A 42 3.52 12.19 11.89
CA GLY A 42 4.13 10.87 12.05
C GLY A 42 3.69 9.90 10.96
N ALA A 43 2.38 9.79 10.69
CA ALA A 43 1.84 8.94 9.64
C ALA A 43 2.30 9.37 8.24
N SER A 44 2.32 10.68 7.97
CA SER A 44 2.78 11.22 6.69
C SER A 44 4.27 10.94 6.46
N LEU A 45 5.11 11.13 7.48
CA LEU A 45 6.54 10.81 7.40
C LEU A 45 6.77 9.31 7.22
N ALA A 46 6.06 8.46 7.96
CA ALA A 46 6.15 7.02 7.82
C ALA A 46 5.80 6.56 6.39
N LEU A 47 4.69 7.09 5.83
CA LEU A 47 4.28 6.81 4.45
C LEU A 47 5.33 7.28 3.44
N ALA A 48 5.86 8.48 3.61
CA ALA A 48 6.90 9.01 2.73
C ALA A 48 8.17 8.14 2.75
N VAL A 49 8.60 7.70 3.94
CA VAL A 49 9.78 6.83 4.11
C VAL A 49 9.56 5.45 3.49
N VAL A 50 8.43 4.80 3.77
CA VAL A 50 8.08 3.50 3.17
C VAL A 50 8.03 3.60 1.64
N THR A 51 7.38 4.64 1.11
CA THR A 51 7.28 4.85 -0.34
C THR A 51 8.66 5.09 -0.95
N LEU A 52 9.51 5.90 -0.30
CA LEU A 52 10.87 6.19 -0.76
C LEU A 52 11.71 4.90 -0.83
N ILE A 53 11.66 4.08 0.22
CA ILE A 53 12.36 2.79 0.26
C ILE A 53 11.84 1.88 -0.87
N GLY A 54 10.52 1.79 -1.04
CA GLY A 54 9.89 1.00 -2.10
C GLY A 54 10.30 1.43 -3.50
N VAL A 55 10.34 2.74 -3.78
CA VAL A 55 10.75 3.28 -5.08
C VAL A 55 12.24 3.05 -5.35
N ILE A 56 13.11 3.25 -4.35
CA ILE A 56 14.55 2.98 -4.49
C ILE A 56 14.78 1.50 -4.78
N PHE A 57 14.19 0.62 -3.98
CA PHE A 57 14.35 -0.83 -4.14
C PHE A 57 13.77 -1.31 -5.47
N GLY A 58 12.55 -0.87 -5.82
CA GLY A 58 11.92 -1.18 -7.10
C GLY A 58 12.74 -0.68 -8.29
N GLY A 59 13.33 0.51 -8.19
CA GLY A 59 14.23 1.07 -9.20
C GLY A 59 15.54 0.27 -9.37
N ILE A 60 16.05 -0.35 -8.32
CA ILE A 60 17.22 -1.24 -8.40
C ILE A 60 16.82 -2.59 -9.01
N VAL A 61 15.74 -3.20 -8.51
CA VAL A 61 15.27 -4.51 -8.96
C VAL A 61 14.90 -4.49 -10.45
N THR A 62 14.27 -3.41 -10.94
CA THR A 62 13.92 -3.27 -12.36
C THR A 62 15.12 -3.13 -13.30
N LYS A 63 16.31 -2.80 -12.79
CA LYS A 63 17.57 -2.83 -13.57
C LYS A 63 18.18 -4.22 -13.65
N LEU A 64 17.94 -5.07 -12.65
CA LEU A 64 18.51 -6.41 -12.56
C LEU A 64 17.59 -7.47 -13.17
N VAL A 65 16.27 -7.26 -13.09
CA VAL A 65 15.24 -8.23 -13.50
C VAL A 65 14.39 -7.62 -14.62
N PRO A 66 14.22 -8.33 -15.76
CA PRO A 66 13.35 -7.86 -16.83
C PRO A 66 11.91 -7.60 -16.34
N PRO A 67 11.25 -6.50 -16.77
CA PRO A 67 9.92 -6.11 -16.28
C PRO A 67 8.83 -7.18 -16.46
N HIS A 68 9.00 -8.06 -17.45
CA HIS A 68 8.05 -9.14 -17.73
C HIS A 68 7.97 -10.14 -16.56
N TYR A 69 9.12 -10.56 -16.02
CA TYR A 69 9.16 -11.49 -14.89
C TYR A 69 8.57 -10.86 -13.63
N LEU A 70 8.84 -9.58 -13.37
CA LEU A 70 8.28 -8.85 -12.23
C LEU A 70 6.75 -8.78 -12.28
N LYS A 71 6.17 -8.54 -13.47
CA LYS A 71 4.72 -8.50 -13.65
C LYS A 71 4.08 -9.87 -13.42
N ILE A 72 4.67 -10.93 -13.98
CA ILE A 72 4.15 -12.30 -13.80
C ILE A 72 4.25 -12.72 -12.34
N SER A 73 5.39 -12.50 -11.69
CA SER A 73 5.58 -12.87 -10.28
C SER A 73 4.62 -12.12 -9.37
N ALA A 74 4.42 -10.82 -9.59
CA ALA A 74 3.46 -10.02 -8.83
C ALA A 74 2.02 -10.54 -9.02
N GLY A 75 1.64 -10.90 -10.25
CA GLY A 75 0.33 -11.49 -10.54
C GLY A 75 0.11 -12.83 -9.83
N ILE A 76 1.11 -13.73 -9.87
CA ILE A 76 1.05 -15.03 -9.19
C ILE A 76 0.91 -14.84 -7.67
N LEU A 77 1.71 -13.94 -7.08
CA LEU A 77 1.63 -13.64 -5.66
C LEU A 77 0.27 -13.07 -5.28
N PHE A 78 -0.27 -12.14 -6.09
CA PHE A 78 -1.57 -11.53 -5.84
C PHE A 78 -2.71 -12.57 -5.88
N VAL A 79 -2.73 -13.44 -6.89
CA VAL A 79 -3.70 -14.54 -6.98
C VAL A 79 -3.52 -15.52 -5.82
N GLY A 80 -2.28 -15.87 -5.46
CA GLY A 80 -1.98 -16.77 -4.35
C GLY A 80 -2.47 -16.24 -3.00
N ILE A 81 -2.21 -14.96 -2.70
CA ILE A 81 -2.71 -14.29 -1.49
C ILE A 81 -4.24 -14.21 -1.52
N GLY A 82 -4.85 -13.90 -2.67
CA GLY A 82 -6.30 -13.89 -2.84
C GLY A 82 -6.94 -15.24 -2.54
N LEU A 83 -6.40 -16.33 -3.08
CA LEU A 83 -6.86 -17.70 -2.81
C LEU A 83 -6.67 -18.09 -1.34
N TYR A 84 -5.53 -17.76 -0.75
CA TYR A 84 -5.27 -17.98 0.67
C TYR A 84 -6.30 -17.26 1.56
N THR A 85 -6.58 -15.99 1.23
CA THR A 85 -7.55 -15.16 1.99
C THR A 85 -8.97 -15.71 1.86
N LEU A 86 -9.35 -16.18 0.66
CA LEU A 86 -10.64 -16.85 0.44
C LEU A 86 -10.72 -18.15 1.24
N TRP A 87 -9.67 -18.97 1.23
CA TRP A 87 -9.62 -20.20 2.02
C TRP A 87 -9.82 -19.90 3.50
N GLU A 88 -9.08 -18.94 4.05
CA GLU A 88 -9.22 -18.55 5.47
C GLU A 88 -10.64 -18.10 5.79
N ALA A 89 -11.26 -17.30 4.92
CA ALA A 89 -12.64 -16.87 5.11
C ALA A 89 -13.62 -18.04 5.14
N PHE A 90 -13.47 -19.02 4.24
CA PHE A 90 -14.33 -20.21 4.23
C PHE A 90 -14.05 -21.16 5.41
N ALA A 91 -12.79 -21.38 5.78
CA ALA A 91 -12.42 -22.21 6.92
C ALA A 91 -12.90 -21.59 8.24
N GLY A 92 -12.80 -20.26 8.39
CA GLY A 92 -13.30 -19.53 9.56
C GLY A 92 -14.83 -19.47 9.65
N MET A 93 -15.56 -19.68 8.56
CA MET A 93 -17.03 -19.84 8.58
C MET A 93 -17.49 -21.27 8.91
N ALA A 94 -16.58 -22.25 8.83
CA ALA A 94 -16.88 -23.67 9.07
C ALA A 94 -16.55 -24.15 10.50
N GLY A 95 -15.99 -23.28 11.35
CA GLY A 95 -15.73 -23.53 12.78
C GLY A 95 -16.56 -22.61 13.65
#